data_AF-A0A969K7M8-F1
#
_entry.id   AF-A0A969K7M8-F1
#
_cell.length_a   1.000
_cell.length_b   1.000
_cell.length_c   1.000
_cell.angle_alpha   90.00
_cell.angle_beta   90.00
_cell.angle_gamma   90.00
#
_symmetry.space_group_name_H-M   'P 1'
#
loop_
_entity.id
_entity.type
_entity.pdbx_description
1 polymer ?
#
loop_
_entity_poly.entity_id
_entity_poly.type
_entity_poly.pdbx_seq_one_letter_code
_entity_poly.pdbx_strand_id
1 'polypeptide(L)'
;MRIGVALSSLRVIEGTGEAFVEALEMARHNSTLLFDVLGGLIRMNISPKVLSGPLEIARVSEEVAEQGVTPFLLLLAFISMQLGLFNLLPIPVLDGGHIVILVLEMVARREMPMRVKERFLQAGFVFIILFATSVLALDIYKQFVLATSDAGAAAAAPAQTNGAAPVEPPASVTPEGGSINASPATEVREPETPGGAAGP
;
A
#
# COMPACT_ATOMS: atom_id res chain seq x y z
N MET A 1 13.27 21.19 -16.52
CA MET A 1 11.84 20.87 -16.68
C MET A 1 11.05 21.89 -15.86
N ARG A 2 10.30 22.80 -16.49
CA ARG A 2 9.47 23.82 -15.80
C ARG A 2 8.08 23.21 -15.62
N ILE A 3 7.70 22.87 -14.40
CA ILE A 3 6.32 22.47 -14.10
C ILE A 3 5.59 23.74 -13.68
N GLY A 4 4.90 24.34 -14.65
CA GLY A 4 3.90 25.37 -14.39
C GLY A 4 2.65 24.72 -13.82
N VAL A 5 2.27 25.11 -12.61
CA VAL A 5 0.98 24.75 -12.04
C VAL A 5 -0.07 25.65 -12.69
N ALA A 6 -0.91 25.07 -13.56
CA ALA A 6 -2.04 25.76 -14.16
C ALA A 6 -3.12 26.01 -13.10
N LEU A 7 -3.12 27.21 -12.50
CA LEU A 7 -4.20 27.71 -11.63
C LEU A 7 -5.39 28.18 -12.48
N SER A 8 -5.97 27.30 -13.28
CA SER A 8 -7.09 27.64 -14.17
C SER A 8 -8.33 26.81 -13.84
N SER A 9 -8.91 27.03 -12.65
CA SER A 9 -10.35 26.97 -12.39
C SER A 9 -10.66 27.11 -10.90
N LEU A 10 -10.30 28.25 -10.30
CA LEU A 10 -11.01 28.72 -9.11
C LEU A 10 -12.41 29.14 -9.57
N ARG A 11 -13.34 28.18 -9.59
CA ARG A 11 -14.77 28.52 -9.57
C ARG A 11 -15.04 29.14 -8.22
N VAL A 12 -14.94 30.47 -8.16
CA VAL A 12 -15.54 31.25 -7.09
C VAL A 12 -17.04 31.06 -7.26
N ILE A 13 -17.60 30.17 -6.45
CA ILE A 13 -19.05 29.99 -6.38
C ILE A 13 -19.59 31.25 -5.71
N GLU A 14 -20.18 32.12 -6.52
CA GLU A 14 -20.94 33.27 -6.06
C GLU A 14 -22.21 32.74 -5.39
N GLY A 15 -22.18 32.64 -4.06
CA GLY A 15 -23.36 32.29 -3.27
C GLY A 15 -23.03 31.38 -2.09
N THR A 16 -22.69 31.98 -0.96
CA THR A 16 -22.45 31.27 0.31
C THR A 16 -23.67 30.42 0.74
N GLY A 17 -24.88 30.76 0.28
CA GLY A 17 -26.11 30.03 0.54
C GLY A 17 -26.31 28.80 -0.35
N GLU A 18 -26.06 28.91 -1.65
CA GLU A 18 -26.20 27.78 -2.59
C GLU A 18 -25.10 26.75 -2.39
N ALA A 19 -23.85 27.18 -2.12
CA ALA A 19 -22.76 26.27 -1.76
C ALA A 19 -23.04 25.49 -0.47
N PHE A 20 -23.80 26.06 0.47
CA PHE A 20 -24.18 25.38 1.71
C PHE A 20 -25.27 24.33 1.49
N VAL A 21 -26.27 24.64 0.66
CA VAL A 21 -27.32 23.67 0.29
C VAL A 21 -26.72 22.54 -0.54
N GLU A 22 -25.85 22.86 -1.50
CA GLU A 22 -25.14 21.87 -2.30
C GLU A 22 -24.20 21.02 -1.44
N ALA A 23 -23.46 21.62 -0.49
CA ALA A 23 -22.65 20.87 0.48
C ALA A 23 -23.50 19.97 1.39
N LEU A 24 -24.73 20.36 1.72
CA LEU A 24 -25.66 19.58 2.55
C LEU A 24 -26.23 18.38 1.78
N GLU A 25 -26.55 18.57 0.49
CA GLU A 25 -26.96 17.48 -0.40
C GLU A 25 -25.78 16.53 -0.71
N MET A 26 -24.59 17.08 -0.94
CA MET A 26 -23.35 16.32 -1.13
C MET A 26 -23.00 15.52 0.13
N ALA A 27 -23.16 16.11 1.32
CA ALA A 27 -22.96 15.44 2.60
C ALA A 27 -23.98 14.31 2.81
N ARG A 28 -25.24 14.51 2.40
CA ARG A 28 -26.28 13.48 2.46
C ARG A 28 -25.97 12.30 1.52
N HIS A 29 -25.48 12.57 0.32
CA HIS A 29 -25.08 11.55 -0.65
C HIS A 29 -23.78 10.81 -0.24
N ASN A 30 -22.83 11.54 0.32
CA ASN A 30 -21.58 10.95 0.83
C ASN A 30 -21.81 10.16 2.14
N SER A 31 -22.82 10.52 2.93
CA SER A 31 -23.18 9.78 4.14
C SER A 31 -23.61 8.35 3.81
N THR A 32 -24.41 8.14 2.75
CA THR A 32 -24.78 6.77 2.32
C THR A 32 -23.59 5.95 1.84
N LEU A 33 -22.63 6.57 1.16
CA LEU A 33 -21.38 5.92 0.78
C LEU A 33 -20.52 5.54 1.99
N LEU A 34 -20.47 6.41 3.01
CA LEU A 34 -19.78 6.12 4.26
C LEU A 34 -20.42 4.95 5.00
N PHE A 35 -21.75 4.88 5.02
CA PHE A 35 -22.49 3.75 5.60
C PHE A 35 -22.30 2.46 4.81
N ASP A 36 -22.19 2.51 3.49
CA ASP A 36 -21.88 1.35 2.65
C ASP A 36 -20.44 0.86 2.86
N VAL A 37 -19.48 1.78 3.01
CA VAL A 37 -18.08 1.46 3.35
C VAL A 37 -17.99 0.87 4.76
N LEU A 38 -18.67 1.46 5.74
CA LEU A 38 -18.76 0.92 7.11
C LEU A 38 -19.44 -0.45 7.12
N GLY A 39 -20.52 -0.63 6.36
CA GLY A 39 -21.18 -1.92 6.17
C GLY A 39 -20.30 -2.93 5.43
N GLY A 40 -19.43 -2.48 4.53
CA GLY A 40 -18.39 -3.29 3.88
C GLY A 40 -17.28 -3.72 4.84
N LEU A 41 -16.89 -2.83 5.77
CA LEU A 41 -15.95 -3.10 6.85
C LEU A 41 -16.51 -4.15 7.82
N ILE A 42 -17.78 -4.01 8.23
CA ILE A 42 -18.49 -4.96 9.10
C ILE A 42 -18.66 -6.33 8.42
N ARG A 43 -18.85 -6.36 7.10
CA ARG A 43 -18.86 -7.59 6.29
C ARG A 43 -17.48 -8.24 6.13
N MET A 44 -16.42 -7.65 6.68
CA MET A 44 -15.07 -8.23 6.77
C MET A 44 -14.49 -8.68 5.41
N ASN A 45 -14.94 -8.06 4.31
CA ASN A 45 -14.45 -8.37 2.95
C ASN A 45 -13.15 -7.62 2.59
N ILE A 46 -12.66 -6.78 3.50
CA ILE A 46 -11.34 -6.16 3.38
C ILE A 46 -10.36 -7.10 4.05
N SER A 47 -9.49 -7.72 3.26
CA SER A 47 -8.48 -8.61 3.79
C SER A 47 -7.64 -7.85 4.82
N PRO A 48 -7.50 -8.33 6.07
CA PRO A 48 -6.64 -7.70 7.08
C PRO A 48 -5.15 -7.66 6.68
N LYS A 49 -4.80 -8.25 5.52
CA LYS A 49 -3.49 -8.10 4.87
C LYS A 49 -3.21 -6.70 4.32
N VAL A 50 -4.23 -5.87 4.06
CA VAL A 50 -4.08 -4.56 3.37
C VAL A 50 -3.93 -3.38 4.33
N LEU A 51 -4.18 -3.57 5.62
CA LEU A 51 -3.92 -2.53 6.62
C LEU A 51 -2.44 -2.63 7.05
N SER A 52 -1.59 -1.74 6.54
CA SER A 52 -0.19 -1.63 6.98
C SER A 52 -0.17 -1.40 8.49
N GLY A 53 0.45 -2.33 9.22
CA GLY A 53 0.51 -2.29 10.68
C GLY A 53 1.47 -1.22 11.19
N PRO A 54 1.41 -0.83 12.47
CA PRO A 54 2.31 0.16 13.06
C PRO A 54 3.79 -0.18 12.87
N LEU A 55 4.16 -1.45 12.95
CA LEU A 55 5.55 -1.87 12.76
C LEU A 55 5.97 -1.86 11.28
N GLU A 56 5.03 -2.11 10.36
CA GLU A 56 5.27 -1.95 8.92
C GLU A 56 5.51 -0.46 8.56
N ILE A 57 4.70 0.44 9.14
CA ILE A 57 4.89 1.89 9.01
C ILE A 57 6.25 2.31 9.58
N ALA A 58 6.68 1.74 10.71
CA ALA A 58 7.99 2.01 11.28
C ALA A 58 9.13 1.60 10.33
N ARG A 59 9.06 0.42 9.70
CA ARG A 59 10.06 -0.06 8.73
C ARG A 59 10.11 0.80 7.47
N VAL A 60 8.94 1.13 6.90
CA VAL A 60 8.87 2.03 5.73
C VAL A 60 9.41 3.41 6.08
N SER A 61 9.18 3.89 7.31
CA SER A 61 9.72 5.17 7.77
C SER A 61 11.24 5.14 7.88
N GLU A 62 11.81 4.01 8.30
CA GLU A 62 13.27 3.80 8.35
C GLU A 62 13.88 3.81 6.93
N GLU A 63 13.32 3.03 6.00
CA GLU A 63 13.77 2.99 4.61
C GLU A 63 13.69 4.37 3.93
N VAL A 64 12.61 5.12 4.17
CA VAL A 64 12.44 6.47 3.63
C VAL A 64 13.37 7.48 4.32
N ALA A 65 13.70 7.30 5.60
CA ALA A 65 14.64 8.16 6.31
C ALA A 65 16.07 8.02 5.77
N GLU A 66 16.48 6.81 5.35
CA GLU A 66 17.78 6.58 4.70
C GLU A 66 17.90 7.29 3.34
N GLN A 67 16.78 7.53 2.66
CA GLN A 67 16.73 8.28 1.38
C GLN A 67 16.89 9.80 1.57
N GLY A 68 16.89 10.28 2.82
CA GLY A 68 17.15 11.67 3.20
C GLY A 68 15.95 12.40 3.78
N VAL A 69 16.17 13.66 4.17
CA VAL A 69 15.19 14.47 4.93
C VAL A 69 13.95 14.83 4.10
N THR A 70 14.12 15.15 2.81
CA THR A 70 13.01 15.54 1.94
C THR A 70 11.95 14.44 1.77
N PRO A 71 12.29 13.20 1.36
CA PRO A 71 11.30 12.14 1.25
C PRO A 71 10.70 11.74 2.61
N PHE A 72 11.47 11.82 3.70
CA PHE A 72 10.96 11.62 5.05
C PHE A 72 9.88 12.64 5.45
N LEU A 73 10.09 13.93 5.16
CA LEU A 73 9.08 14.97 5.43
C LEU A 73 7.81 14.77 4.58
N LEU A 74 7.93 14.27 3.35
CA LEU A 74 6.77 13.93 2.52
C LEU A 74 5.99 12.75 3.09
N LEU A 75 6.67 11.69 3.56
CA LEU A 75 6.04 10.58 4.25
C LEU A 75 5.33 11.05 5.53
N LEU A 76 6.00 11.88 6.33
CA LEU A 76 5.42 12.42 7.56
C LEU A 76 4.19 13.28 7.28
N ALA A 77 4.24 14.12 6.24
CA ALA A 77 3.08 14.91 5.81
C ALA A 77 1.92 14.01 5.37
N PHE A 78 2.20 12.94 4.63
CA PHE A 78 1.20 11.96 4.22
C PHE A 78 0.56 11.25 5.41
N ILE A 79 1.36 10.72 6.35
CA ILE A 79 0.86 10.07 7.58
C ILE A 79 0.03 11.07 8.41
N SER A 80 0.53 12.30 8.57
CA SER A 80 -0.15 13.35 9.35
C SER A 80 -1.50 13.72 8.75
N MET A 81 -1.60 13.85 7.42
CA MET A 81 -2.86 14.11 6.72
C MET A 81 -3.87 12.99 6.97
N GLN A 82 -3.43 11.73 6.89
CA GLN A 82 -4.30 10.58 7.17
C GLN A 82 -4.76 10.57 8.63
N LEU A 83 -3.86 10.79 9.59
CA LEU A 83 -4.21 10.86 11.00
C LEU A 83 -5.15 12.03 11.31
N GLY A 84 -4.95 13.17 10.65
CA GLY A 84 -5.87 14.32 10.72
C GLY A 84 -7.27 13.96 10.23
N LEU A 85 -7.37 13.24 9.11
CA LEU A 85 -8.65 12.75 8.59
C LEU A 85 -9.31 11.73 9.55
N PHE A 86 -8.52 10.82 10.12
CA PHE A 86 -9.01 9.89 11.15
C PHE A 86 -9.53 10.63 12.39
N ASN A 87 -8.86 11.68 12.84
CA ASN A 87 -9.28 12.49 13.99
C ASN A 87 -10.62 13.21 13.76
N LEU A 88 -11.03 13.43 12.51
CA LEU A 88 -12.33 14.00 12.14
C LEU A 88 -13.48 12.99 12.16
N LEU A 89 -13.19 11.69 12.32
CA LEU A 89 -14.23 10.66 12.39
C LEU A 89 -15.12 10.87 13.62
N PRO A 90 -16.41 10.46 13.55
CA PRO A 90 -17.38 10.61 14.65
C PRO A 90 -17.15 9.56 15.76
N ILE A 91 -15.89 9.37 16.18
CA ILE A 91 -15.49 8.43 17.22
C ILE A 91 -15.36 9.22 18.53
N PRO A 92 -16.02 8.80 19.63
CA PRO A 92 -15.85 9.45 20.92
C PRO A 92 -14.36 9.47 21.34
N VAL A 93 -13.93 10.53 22.03
CA VAL A 93 -12.54 10.83 22.44
C VAL A 93 -11.67 11.44 21.34
N LEU A 94 -11.99 11.24 20.06
CA LEU A 94 -11.38 11.99 18.94
C LEU A 94 -12.05 13.37 18.79
N ASP A 95 -11.33 14.31 18.16
CA ASP A 95 -11.81 15.68 17.90
C ASP A 95 -13.16 15.69 17.15
N GLY A 96 -13.33 14.79 16.18
CA GLY A 96 -14.57 14.60 15.43
C GLY A 96 -15.76 14.14 16.27
N GLY A 97 -15.52 13.33 17.31
CA GLY A 97 -16.56 12.92 18.27
C GLY A 97 -17.12 14.10 19.07
N HIS A 98 -16.25 15.03 19.47
CA HIS A 98 -16.68 16.26 20.14
C HIS A 98 -17.47 17.18 19.21
N ILE A 99 -17.02 17.32 17.96
CA ILE A 99 -17.73 18.09 16.94
C ILE A 99 -19.16 17.55 16.76
N VAL A 100 -19.34 16.24 16.69
CA VAL A 100 -20.67 15.62 16.58
C VAL A 100 -21.58 15.94 17.76
N ILE A 101 -21.07 15.88 18.99
CA ILE A 101 -21.83 16.25 20.19
C ILE A 101 -22.27 17.72 20.11
N LEU A 102 -21.35 18.62 19.75
CA LEU A 102 -21.64 20.06 19.64
C LEU A 102 -22.68 20.35 18.56
N VAL A 103 -22.59 19.68 17.41
CA VAL A 103 -23.58 19.78 16.34
C VAL A 103 -24.95 19.26 16.80
N LEU A 104 -24.99 18.12 17.50
CA LEU A 104 -26.22 17.58 18.07
C LEU A 104 -26.85 18.55 19.10
N GLU A 105 -26.04 19.17 19.96
CA GLU A 105 -26.51 20.17 20.93
C GLU A 105 -27.04 21.44 20.26
N MET A 106 -26.39 21.90 19.19
CA MET A 106 -26.86 23.04 18.39
C MET A 106 -28.20 22.75 17.71
N VAL A 107 -28.34 21.56 17.09
CA VAL A 107 -29.58 21.16 16.40
C VAL A 107 -30.71 20.90 17.41
N ALA A 108 -30.41 20.21 18.51
CA ALA A 108 -31.37 19.93 19.57
C ALA A 108 -31.71 21.17 20.42
N ARG A 109 -30.94 22.26 20.28
CA ARG A 109 -31.01 23.50 21.09
C ARG A 109 -31.05 23.24 22.59
N ARG A 110 -30.42 22.14 23.03
CA ARG A 110 -30.43 21.70 24.42
C ARG A 110 -29.12 20.99 24.70
N GLU A 111 -28.55 21.32 25.86
CA GLU A 111 -27.33 20.69 26.34
C GLU A 111 -27.58 19.20 26.64
N MET A 112 -26.68 18.35 26.17
CA MET A 112 -26.67 16.94 26.48
C MET A 112 -26.29 16.77 27.96
N PRO A 113 -27.03 15.95 28.71
CA PRO A 113 -26.74 15.71 30.12
C PRO A 113 -25.34 15.13 30.30
N MET A 114 -24.60 15.65 31.30
CA MET A 114 -23.20 15.28 31.56
C MET A 114 -22.98 13.77 31.61
N ARG A 115 -23.90 13.03 32.24
CA ARG A 115 -23.86 11.56 32.32
C ARG A 115 -23.80 10.85 30.96
N VAL A 116 -24.42 11.43 29.93
CA VAL A 116 -24.39 10.86 28.57
C VAL A 116 -23.07 11.18 27.88
N LYS A 117 -22.55 12.41 28.06
CA LYS A 117 -21.22 12.78 27.55
C LYS A 117 -20.11 11.92 28.16
N GLU A 118 -20.15 11.70 29.47
CA GLU A 118 -19.22 10.83 30.19
C GLU A 118 -19.28 9.40 29.68
N ARG A 119 -20.48 8.82 29.54
CA ARG A 119 -20.63 7.45 29.00
C ARG A 119 -20.17 7.34 27.55
N PHE A 120 -20.43 8.36 26.73
CA PHE A 120 -20.00 8.39 25.34
C PHE A 120 -18.47 8.43 25.24
N LEU A 121 -17.82 9.31 26.00
CA LEU A 121 -16.36 9.39 26.08
C LEU A 121 -15.75 8.09 26.63
N GLN A 122 -16.33 7.52 27.69
CA GLN A 122 -15.87 6.25 28.26
C GLN A 122 -15.97 5.11 27.24
N ALA A 123 -17.08 5.04 26.48
CA ALA A 123 -17.26 4.04 25.44
C ALA A 123 -16.21 4.20 24.32
N GLY A 124 -15.94 5.42 23.87
CA GLY A 124 -14.88 5.67 22.88
C GLY A 124 -13.50 5.36 23.40
N PHE A 125 -13.20 5.68 24.65
CA PHE A 125 -11.91 5.36 25.26
C PHE A 125 -11.67 3.86 25.30
N VAL A 126 -12.66 3.08 25.78
CA VAL A 126 -12.59 1.62 25.78
C VAL A 126 -12.45 1.06 24.36
N PHE A 127 -13.21 1.61 23.41
CA PHE A 127 -13.13 1.23 22.01
C PHE A 127 -11.73 1.46 21.42
N ILE A 128 -11.12 2.64 21.64
CA ILE A 128 -9.78 2.96 21.13
C ILE A 128 -8.73 2.03 21.74
N ILE A 129 -8.79 1.78 23.04
CA ILE A 129 -7.84 0.87 23.71
C ILE A 129 -7.98 -0.55 23.14
N LEU A 130 -9.21 -1.03 22.99
CA LEU A 130 -9.46 -2.37 22.44
C LEU A 130 -9.02 -2.45 20.98
N PHE A 131 -9.32 -1.44 20.17
CA PHE A 131 -8.91 -1.36 18.78
C PHE A 131 -7.38 -1.31 18.65
N ALA A 132 -6.71 -0.39 19.36
CA ALA A 132 -5.25 -0.26 19.34
C ALA A 132 -4.55 -1.56 19.78
N THR A 133 -5.04 -2.18 20.86
CA THR A 133 -4.51 -3.46 21.34
C THR A 133 -4.74 -4.57 20.32
N SER A 134 -5.91 -4.62 19.68
CA SER A 134 -6.24 -5.61 18.65
C SER A 134 -5.35 -5.45 17.42
N VAL A 135 -5.13 -4.22 16.94
CA VAL A 135 -4.25 -3.93 15.81
C VAL A 135 -2.81 -4.31 16.12
N LEU A 136 -2.30 -3.95 17.30
CA LEU A 136 -0.95 -4.34 17.73
C LEU A 136 -0.80 -5.87 17.86
N ALA A 137 -1.78 -6.54 18.46
CA ALA A 137 -1.77 -7.99 18.59
C ALA A 137 -1.80 -8.68 17.21
N LEU A 138 -2.62 -8.16 16.28
CA LEU A 138 -2.70 -8.65 14.92
C LEU A 138 -1.40 -8.43 14.14
N ASP A 139 -0.77 -7.26 14.30
CA ASP A 139 0.51 -6.93 13.66
C ASP A 139 1.62 -7.87 14.13
N ILE A 140 1.73 -8.11 15.45
CA ILE A 140 2.68 -9.08 16.02
C ILE A 140 2.39 -10.50 15.49
N TYR A 141 1.12 -10.91 15.50
CA TYR A 141 0.73 -12.23 15.02
C TYR A 141 1.07 -12.43 13.53
N LYS A 142 0.77 -11.43 12.69
CA LYS A 142 1.12 -11.41 11.25
C LYS A 142 2.63 -11.60 11.08
N GLN A 143 3.45 -10.87 11.83
CA GLN A 143 4.91 -10.99 11.72
C GLN A 143 5.46 -12.33 12.18
N PHE A 144 4.92 -12.89 13.26
CA PHE A 144 5.33 -14.20 13.73
C PHE A 144 5.00 -15.31 12.70
N VAL A 145 3.79 -15.29 12.15
CA VAL A 145 3.33 -16.25 11.13
C VAL A 145 4.15 -16.15 9.84
N LEU A 146 4.46 -14.93 9.38
CA LEU A 146 5.31 -14.73 8.21
C LEU A 146 6.72 -15.30 8.45
N ALA A 147 7.30 -15.05 9.63
CA ALA A 147 8.60 -15.60 9.99
C ALA A 147 8.63 -17.14 10.05
N THR A 148 7.52 -17.78 10.45
CA THR A 148 7.45 -19.26 10.44
C THR A 148 7.22 -19.83 9.04
N SER A 149 6.53 -19.09 8.16
CA SER A 149 6.27 -19.50 6.78
C SER A 149 7.58 -19.58 5.96
N ASP A 150 8.50 -18.63 6.19
CA ASP A 150 9.82 -18.63 5.54
C ASP A 150 10.71 -19.79 6.04
N ALA A 151 10.64 -20.12 7.32
CA ALA A 151 11.37 -21.25 7.91
C ALA A 151 10.87 -22.62 7.38
N GLY A 152 9.56 -22.77 7.17
CA GLY A 152 8.96 -23.97 6.57
C GLY A 152 9.27 -24.12 5.09
N ALA A 153 9.30 -23.02 4.32
CA ALA A 153 9.66 -23.03 2.91
C ALA A 153 11.13 -23.40 2.67
N ALA A 154 12.05 -22.93 3.52
CA ALA A 154 13.47 -23.27 3.44
C ALA A 154 13.76 -24.75 3.73
N ALA A 155 12.97 -25.39 4.59
CA ALA A 155 13.11 -26.82 4.91
C ALA A 155 12.48 -27.76 3.85
N ALA A 156 11.53 -27.27 3.05
CA ALA A 156 10.84 -28.04 2.02
C ALA A 156 11.46 -27.91 0.61
N ALA A 157 12.48 -27.07 0.44
CA ALA A 157 13.23 -27.02 -0.81
C ALA A 157 14.03 -28.33 -0.98
N PRO A 158 13.77 -29.15 -2.02
CA PRO A 158 14.60 -30.32 -2.27
C PRO A 158 16.03 -29.83 -2.49
N ALA A 159 16.98 -30.48 -1.81
CA ALA A 159 18.39 -30.25 -2.02
C ALA A 159 18.70 -30.32 -3.52
N GLN A 160 18.85 -29.15 -4.14
CA GLN A 160 19.51 -29.04 -5.44
C GLN A 160 20.97 -29.42 -5.17
N THR A 161 21.22 -30.72 -5.27
CA THR A 161 22.54 -31.29 -5.49
C THR A 161 23.07 -30.61 -6.74
N ASN A 162 23.89 -29.58 -6.54
CA ASN A 162 24.62 -28.93 -7.59
C ASN A 162 25.36 -30.00 -8.38
N GLY A 163 25.14 -30.02 -9.70
CA GLY A 163 25.70 -30.99 -10.62
C GLY A 163 27.22 -31.03 -10.57
N ALA A 164 27.76 -31.92 -9.73
CA ALA A 164 29.02 -32.58 -9.99
C ALA A 164 28.70 -33.77 -10.89
N ALA A 165 29.00 -33.63 -12.18
CA ALA A 165 28.97 -34.74 -13.12
C ALA A 165 29.79 -35.92 -12.57
N PRO A 166 29.42 -37.18 -12.85
CA PRO A 166 30.26 -38.32 -12.52
C PRO A 166 31.62 -38.14 -13.23
N VAL A 167 32.71 -38.06 -12.46
CA VAL A 167 34.06 -38.11 -13.01
C VAL A 167 34.24 -39.52 -13.56
N GLU A 168 34.14 -39.66 -14.88
CA GLU A 168 34.55 -40.86 -15.60
C GLU A 168 36.03 -41.17 -15.28
N PRO A 169 36.40 -42.43 -14.99
CA PRO A 169 37.80 -42.79 -14.80
C PRO A 169 38.57 -42.64 -16.12
N PRO A 170 39.84 -42.20 -16.10
CA PRO A 170 40.61 -41.99 -17.33
C PRO A 170 40.82 -43.33 -18.04
N ALA A 171 40.19 -43.47 -19.21
CA ALA A 171 40.46 -44.55 -20.14
C ALA A 171 41.94 -44.53 -20.54
N SER A 172 42.53 -45.72 -20.50
CA SER A 172 43.90 -46.04 -20.89
C SER A 172 44.27 -45.50 -22.26
N VAL A 173 45.41 -44.81 -22.30
CA VAL A 173 46.17 -44.45 -23.50
C VAL A 173 46.43 -45.69 -24.35
N THR A 174 45.98 -45.68 -25.61
CA THR A 174 46.55 -46.50 -26.70
C THR A 174 46.78 -45.58 -27.92
N PRO A 175 47.96 -45.60 -28.56
CA PRO A 175 48.26 -44.72 -29.68
C PRO A 175 48.22 -45.49 -31.00
N GLU A 176 47.25 -45.23 -31.87
CA GLU A 176 47.28 -45.52 -33.32
C GLU A 176 46.38 -44.46 -33.99
N GLY A 177 46.69 -43.79 -35.11
CA GLY A 177 47.69 -44.01 -36.13
C GLY A 177 47.08 -43.61 -37.48
N GLY A 178 47.20 -42.33 -37.86
CA GLY A 178 47.32 -41.85 -39.25
C GLY A 178 46.12 -41.82 -40.21
N SER A 179 46.17 -40.81 -41.10
CA SER A 179 45.53 -40.71 -42.45
C SER A 179 44.01 -40.43 -42.46
N ILE A 180 43.41 -39.47 -43.17
CA ILE A 180 43.77 -38.63 -44.33
C ILE A 180 42.68 -37.54 -44.46
N ASN A 181 43.09 -36.38 -44.95
CA ASN A 181 42.26 -35.26 -45.35
C ASN A 181 41.71 -35.47 -46.77
N ALA A 182 40.40 -35.29 -46.95
CA ALA A 182 39.79 -34.97 -48.24
C ALA A 182 38.55 -34.08 -48.04
N SER A 183 38.66 -32.85 -48.56
CA SER A 183 37.60 -31.87 -48.92
C SER A 183 36.51 -32.48 -49.84
N PRO A 184 35.37 -31.81 -50.22
CA PRO A 184 35.25 -30.35 -50.43
C PRO A 184 33.88 -29.65 -50.12
N ALA A 185 33.99 -28.33 -49.92
CA ALA A 185 33.27 -27.20 -50.55
C ALA A 185 31.72 -27.05 -50.58
N THR A 186 31.34 -25.75 -50.54
CA THR A 186 30.24 -25.07 -51.26
C THR A 186 28.93 -24.91 -50.46
N GLU A 187 28.71 -23.76 -49.79
CA GLU A 187 27.92 -22.57 -50.27
C GLU A 187 26.49 -22.62 -49.68
N VAL A 188 25.90 -21.59 -49.07
CA VAL A 188 25.30 -20.40 -49.72
C VAL A 188 24.82 -19.43 -48.60
N ARG A 189 25.43 -18.23 -48.58
CA ARG A 189 24.86 -16.87 -48.56
C ARG A 189 24.07 -16.32 -47.35
N GLU A 190 24.66 -15.31 -46.72
CA GLU A 190 24.04 -14.34 -45.80
C GLU A 190 23.18 -13.29 -46.54
N PRO A 191 22.16 -12.70 -45.88
CA PRO A 191 21.29 -11.68 -46.47
C PRO A 191 21.88 -10.26 -46.32
N GLU A 192 22.01 -9.55 -47.45
CA GLU A 192 22.40 -8.13 -47.47
C GLU A 192 21.23 -7.18 -47.17
N THR A 193 21.59 -6.09 -46.51
CA THR A 193 20.82 -4.94 -46.02
C THR A 193 20.00 -4.17 -47.06
N PRO A 194 18.87 -3.55 -46.70
CA PRO A 194 18.19 -2.56 -47.52
C PRO A 194 18.65 -1.14 -47.16
N GLY A 195 19.18 -0.40 -48.15
CA GLY A 195 19.60 0.99 -47.96
C GLY A 195 19.57 1.79 -49.26
N GLY A 196 18.42 2.41 -49.53
CA GLY A 196 18.24 3.77 -50.06
C GLY A 196 18.87 4.17 -51.42
N ALA A 197 18.01 4.65 -52.33
CA ALA A 197 17.99 6.05 -52.83
C ALA A 197 17.65 6.20 -54.33
N ALA A 198 16.86 7.25 -54.62
CA ALA A 198 16.72 8.02 -55.87
C ALA A 198 16.15 7.28 -57.11
N GLY A 199 15.09 7.73 -57.79
CA GLY A 199 14.89 9.06 -58.42
C GLY A 199 15.61 9.10 -59.79
N PRO A 200 15.14 9.82 -60.83
CA PRO A 200 14.10 10.85 -60.91
C PRO A 200 12.76 10.43 -61.55
#